data_AF-A0A1X7H5G4-F1
#
_entry.id   AF-A0A1X7H5G4-F1
#
_cell.length_a   1.000
_cell.length_b   1.000
_cell.length_c   1.000
_cell.angle_alpha   90.00
_cell.angle_beta   90.00
_cell.angle_gamma   90.00
#
_symmetry.space_group_name_H-M   'P 1'
#
loop_
_entity.id
_entity.type
_entity.pdbx_description
1 polymer ?
#
loop_
_entity_poly.entity_id
_entity_poly.type
_entity_poly.pdbx_seq_one_letter_code
_entity_poly.pdbx_strand_id
1 'polypeptide(L)'
;NERAITITSLHHRGENNLPKDLSERAQALFAAGRWPFEPLPVSTSTPARPTVLDQSAESRYENTFTGVPRGTPLTPAYDPRVDLPRVYPITGKVTAPDGEEVHCDEQGRVYVQIVALASEDHEHAKGMGTSGTEIDSAPVRVLTGLAGDNFGENWAPRKGMEVLLDFQGGDPDKMYVAGILHNGANMPATFNNTGALPGNRYVSGTKTKEIKGQRYNQLRFDDTPSEISVQLSSEHAASEVNLGYLTHPRTNGDGEYRGEGAELRTDAAAALRAAKGILLTTYARSKAAGHQLDRDELTQLLNECTELFKSLGDYVGQHGGKAANTTGQSAVAAALKTWQASGSGDTSGLMAFGAQAGWVSVTPKTHVTYAGENIDQVAQQDLQLTGGARITAAAGQGVHLFGRGEGVSAIAGDGPMLLQAQQDTLSATAQKAVHITSIGDEVVIAGKTIRLVAEDGSYVKIGGGVQVGSDGAFVAHTGGHDFLGPNTDHVAPPAFSSNGADQRFRLRYPGTDSAEMPHPVPNRPYEITLHDGRVIKGISDGQGLTDLTSSDAMHIAHIKVFDAQG
;
A
#
# COMPACT_ATOMS: atom_id res chain seq x y z
N ASN A 1 17.94 40.61 79.31
CA ASN A 1 16.67 40.06 78.78
C ASN A 1 15.81 41.16 78.16
N GLU A 2 16.33 41.89 77.16
CA GLU A 2 15.55 42.91 76.46
C GLU A 2 14.92 42.29 75.20
N ARG A 3 13.61 42.07 75.24
CA ARG A 3 12.82 41.70 74.05
C ARG A 3 12.61 42.95 73.21
N ALA A 4 13.48 43.19 72.22
CA ALA A 4 13.28 44.26 71.26
C ALA A 4 12.30 43.80 70.16
N ILE A 5 11.27 44.60 69.88
CA ILE A 5 10.20 44.32 68.90
C ILE A 5 10.20 45.45 67.87
N THR A 6 10.04 45.12 66.58
CA THR A 6 9.71 46.08 65.52
C THR A 6 8.19 46.12 65.38
N ILE A 7 7.59 47.29 65.61
CA ILE A 7 6.14 47.49 65.43
C ILE A 7 5.84 47.54 63.92
N THR A 8 4.91 46.71 63.46
CA THR A 8 4.52 46.58 62.05
C THR A 8 3.17 47.25 61.76
N SER A 9 2.30 47.36 62.76
CA SER A 9 1.09 48.17 62.69
C SER A 9 0.75 48.74 64.06
N LEU A 10 0.14 49.93 64.08
CA LEU A 10 -0.28 50.61 65.30
C LEU A 10 -1.66 51.25 65.05
N HIS A 11 -2.64 50.83 65.82
CA HIS A 11 -4.00 51.39 65.82
C HIS A 11 -4.19 52.19 67.10
N HIS A 12 -4.61 53.44 66.93
CA HIS A 12 -4.96 54.35 68.01
C HIS A 12 -6.47 54.54 68.01
N ARG A 13 -7.11 54.28 69.15
CA ARG A 13 -8.49 54.67 69.39
C ARG A 13 -8.51 55.67 70.53
N GLY A 14 -8.89 56.91 70.24
CA GLY A 14 -9.14 57.94 71.24
C GLY A 14 -10.61 58.34 71.20
N GLU A 15 -11.27 58.35 72.35
CA GLU A 15 -12.60 58.90 72.51
C GLU A 15 -12.52 60.33 73.06
N ASN A 16 -13.04 61.28 72.30
CA ASN A 16 -13.05 62.69 72.69
C ASN A 16 -14.17 62.94 73.73
N ASN A 17 -13.96 63.84 74.70
CA ASN A 17 -14.91 64.14 75.77
C ASN A 17 -15.97 65.19 75.37
N LEU A 18 -16.47 65.14 74.14
CA LEU A 18 -17.44 66.10 73.62
C LEU A 18 -18.74 66.12 74.46
N PRO A 19 -19.39 67.28 74.63
CA PRO A 19 -20.74 67.36 75.19
C PRO A 19 -21.72 66.48 74.41
N LYS A 20 -22.69 65.86 75.09
CA LYS A 20 -23.58 64.81 74.55
C LYS A 20 -24.17 65.17 73.19
N ASP A 21 -24.71 66.38 73.07
CA ASP A 21 -25.40 66.88 71.87
C ASP A 21 -24.46 67.01 70.65
N LEU A 22 -23.17 67.27 70.91
CA LEU A 22 -22.13 67.38 69.90
C LEU A 22 -21.60 65.99 69.50
N SER A 23 -21.54 65.06 70.45
CA SER A 23 -21.15 63.67 70.20
C SER A 23 -22.18 62.95 69.33
N GLU A 24 -23.47 63.11 69.61
CA GLU A 24 -24.56 62.53 68.81
C GLU A 24 -24.58 63.10 67.38
N ARG A 25 -24.35 64.41 67.21
CA ARG A 25 -24.21 65.04 65.90
C ARG A 25 -22.98 64.53 65.14
N ALA A 26 -21.84 64.39 65.81
CA ALA A 26 -20.62 63.89 65.19
C ALA A 26 -20.79 62.42 64.76
N GLN A 27 -21.37 61.56 65.60
CA GLN A 27 -21.65 60.16 65.26
C GLN A 27 -22.64 60.04 64.08
N ALA A 28 -23.70 60.86 64.06
CA ALA A 28 -24.62 60.91 62.93
C ALA A 28 -23.93 61.36 61.63
N LEU A 29 -22.99 62.31 61.72
CA LEU A 29 -22.20 62.79 60.58
C LEU A 29 -21.25 61.69 60.06
N PHE A 30 -20.56 60.96 60.95
CA PHE A 30 -19.67 59.86 60.57
C PHE A 30 -20.45 58.67 59.96
N ALA A 31 -21.63 58.34 60.49
CA ALA A 31 -22.51 57.33 59.92
C ALA A 31 -23.03 57.74 58.53
N ALA A 32 -23.41 59.00 58.34
CA ALA A 32 -23.87 59.52 57.05
C ALA A 32 -22.73 59.60 56.02
N GLY A 33 -21.51 59.91 56.46
CA GLY A 33 -20.32 59.99 55.60
C GLY A 33 -19.76 58.65 55.14
N ARG A 34 -20.35 57.52 55.58
CA ARG A 34 -19.86 56.15 55.32
C ARG A 34 -18.36 55.99 55.59
N TRP A 35 -17.84 56.68 56.60
CA TRP A 35 -16.43 56.53 56.98
C TRP A 35 -16.27 55.16 57.63
N PRO A 36 -15.56 54.20 57.00
CA PRO A 36 -15.44 52.87 57.56
C PRO A 36 -14.47 52.92 58.75
N PHE A 37 -14.95 52.53 59.93
CA PHE A 37 -14.05 52.09 60.99
C PHE A 37 -13.82 50.59 60.73
N GLU A 38 -12.59 50.22 60.35
CA GLU A 38 -12.24 48.79 60.31
C GLU A 38 -12.46 48.17 61.70
N PRO A 39 -13.06 46.98 61.79
CA PRO A 39 -13.13 46.27 63.06
C PRO A 39 -11.71 45.96 63.56
N LEU A 40 -11.46 46.20 64.85
CA LEU A 40 -10.15 45.99 65.48
C LEU A 40 -9.69 44.54 65.32
N PRO A 41 -8.38 44.28 65.13
CA PRO A 41 -7.86 42.93 65.25
C PRO A 41 -8.11 42.45 66.69
N VAL A 42 -8.86 41.34 66.83
CA VAL A 42 -9.14 40.71 68.12
C VAL A 42 -7.81 40.23 68.72
N SER A 43 -7.42 40.79 69.87
CA SER A 43 -6.28 40.29 70.63
C SER A 43 -6.53 38.83 71.01
N THR A 44 -5.86 37.90 70.36
CA THR A 44 -5.85 36.51 70.80
C THR A 44 -5.04 36.42 72.08
N SER A 45 -5.73 36.21 73.21
CA SER A 45 -5.20 35.95 74.55
C SER A 45 -4.59 37.15 75.30
N THR A 46 -5.41 38.13 75.68
CA THR A 46 -5.18 38.83 76.94
C THR A 46 -6.02 38.12 78.01
N PRO A 47 -5.44 37.46 79.04
CA PRO A 47 -6.21 37.10 80.22
C PRO A 47 -6.84 38.39 80.74
N ALA A 48 -8.13 38.37 81.08
CA ALA A 48 -8.79 39.51 81.71
C ALA A 48 -7.86 40.07 82.80
N ARG A 49 -7.48 41.35 82.67
CA ARG A 49 -6.70 42.04 83.69
C ARG A 49 -7.46 41.90 85.01
N PRO A 50 -6.89 41.39 86.11
CA PRO A 50 -7.63 41.26 87.35
C PRO A 50 -8.04 42.65 87.82
N THR A 51 -9.35 42.89 87.85
CA THR A 51 -9.96 44.11 88.34
C THR A 51 -10.00 44.07 89.86
N VAL A 52 -9.10 44.80 90.50
CA VAL A 52 -9.31 45.28 91.86
C VAL A 52 -9.82 46.72 91.74
N LEU A 53 -11.04 46.94 92.24
CA LEU A 53 -11.83 48.18 92.33
C LEU A 53 -12.89 48.42 91.24
N ASP A 54 -14.09 48.69 91.77
CA ASP A 54 -15.37 49.03 91.17
C ASP A 54 -15.33 49.93 89.93
N GLN A 55 -16.26 49.65 89.00
CA GLN A 55 -16.82 50.55 88.00
C GLN A 55 -15.79 51.35 87.17
N SER A 56 -14.99 50.65 86.36
CA SER A 56 -14.09 51.30 85.41
C SER A 56 -14.84 51.82 84.18
N ALA A 57 -14.67 53.12 83.91
CA ALA A 57 -14.94 53.74 82.62
C ALA A 57 -14.26 52.95 81.48
N GLU A 58 -14.94 52.86 80.33
CA GLU A 58 -14.31 52.46 79.07
C GLU A 58 -13.00 53.27 78.88
N SER A 59 -11.92 52.59 78.51
CA SER A 59 -10.64 53.27 78.29
C SER A 59 -10.80 54.26 77.15
N ARG A 60 -10.77 55.57 77.46
CA ARG A 60 -10.91 56.66 76.47
C ARG A 60 -9.74 56.73 75.48
N TYR A 61 -8.70 55.94 75.70
CA TYR A 61 -7.60 55.81 74.78
C TYR A 61 -7.07 54.36 74.80
N GLU A 62 -6.98 53.74 73.63
CA GLU A 62 -6.47 52.38 73.44
C GLU A 62 -5.46 52.37 72.29
N ASN A 63 -4.33 51.69 72.53
CA ASN A 63 -3.32 51.40 71.52
C ASN A 63 -3.26 49.89 71.30
N THR A 64 -3.56 49.44 70.09
CA THR A 64 -3.32 48.05 69.68
C THR A 64 -2.20 48.06 68.67
N PHE A 65 -1.15 47.28 68.89
CA PHE A 65 -0.05 47.17 67.94
C PHE A 65 0.21 45.71 67.58
N THR A 66 0.63 45.49 66.33
CA THR A 66 1.22 44.23 65.90
C THR A 66 2.72 44.46 65.74
N GLY A 67 3.54 43.47 66.09
CA GLY A 67 4.98 43.58 65.95
C GLY A 67 5.67 42.23 65.87
N VAL A 68 6.87 42.24 65.31
CA VAL A 68 7.73 41.05 65.15
C VAL A 68 9.03 41.24 65.96
N PRO A 69 9.76 40.17 66.32
CA PRO A 69 11.07 40.31 66.94
C PRO A 69 12.01 41.20 66.12
N ARG A 70 12.78 42.05 66.80
CA ARG A 70 13.74 42.95 66.13
C ARG A 70 14.78 42.13 65.36
N GLY A 71 14.95 42.44 64.08
CA GLY A 71 15.82 41.71 63.16
C GLY A 71 15.10 40.67 62.29
N THR A 72 13.81 40.39 62.53
CA THR A 72 12.99 39.60 61.62
C THR A 72 12.76 40.37 60.31
N PRO A 73 13.17 39.83 59.15
CA PRO A 73 12.84 40.43 57.86
C PRO A 73 11.32 40.50 57.67
N LEU A 74 10.83 41.68 57.28
CA LEU A 74 9.42 41.87 56.94
C LEU A 74 9.23 41.60 55.45
N THR A 75 8.33 40.68 55.12
CA THR A 75 7.86 40.44 53.76
C THR A 75 6.42 40.92 53.64
N PRO A 76 6.04 41.65 52.58
CA PRO A 76 4.63 41.98 52.33
C PRO A 76 3.77 40.72 52.33
N ALA A 77 2.55 40.82 52.84
CA ALA A 77 1.56 39.77 52.64
C ALA A 77 1.27 39.68 51.12
N TYR A 78 1.23 38.46 50.59
CA TYR A 78 0.92 38.19 49.19
C TYR A 78 -0.24 37.19 49.14
N ASP A 79 -1.40 37.63 48.66
CA ASP A 79 -2.52 36.78 48.28
C ASP A 79 -2.63 36.73 46.75
N PRO A 80 -2.26 35.62 46.10
CA PRO A 80 -2.33 35.49 44.64
C PRO A 80 -3.75 35.61 44.08
N ARG A 81 -4.80 35.65 44.92
CA ARG A 81 -6.17 35.92 44.47
C ARG A 81 -6.45 37.40 44.23
N VAL A 82 -5.71 38.29 44.87
CA VAL A 82 -5.94 39.74 44.87
C VAL A 82 -4.74 40.49 44.30
N ASP A 83 -3.53 40.05 44.64
CA ASP A 83 -2.29 40.75 44.30
C ASP A 83 -1.73 40.36 42.91
N LEU A 84 -2.27 39.30 42.29
CA LEU A 84 -1.95 38.92 40.92
C LEU A 84 -3.01 39.48 39.95
N PRO A 85 -2.64 40.31 38.95
CA PRO A 85 -3.58 40.80 37.96
C PRO A 85 -4.07 39.62 37.10
N ARG A 86 -5.36 39.30 37.21
CA ARG A 86 -5.95 38.21 36.41
C ARG A 86 -6.08 38.62 34.95
N VAL A 87 -5.56 37.79 34.07
CA VAL A 87 -5.65 37.97 32.61
C VAL A 87 -6.69 37.03 32.03
N TYR A 88 -7.40 37.50 31.01
CA TYR A 88 -8.37 36.74 30.22
C TYR A 88 -7.73 36.28 28.90
N PRO A 89 -8.33 35.33 28.17
CA PRO A 89 -7.78 34.94 26.88
C PRO A 89 -7.61 36.14 25.94
N ILE A 90 -6.44 36.23 25.31
CA ILE A 90 -6.08 37.26 24.32
C ILE A 90 -5.58 36.61 23.04
N THR A 91 -5.41 37.38 21.96
CA THR A 91 -4.83 36.84 20.73
C THR A 91 -3.35 37.16 20.60
N GLY A 92 -2.65 36.29 19.89
CA GLY A 92 -1.24 36.46 19.54
C GLY A 92 -0.99 36.00 18.11
N LYS A 93 0.23 36.27 17.62
CA LYS A 93 0.73 35.75 16.35
C LYS A 93 1.94 34.89 16.59
N VAL A 94 1.98 33.73 15.97
CA VAL A 94 3.17 32.86 16.03
C VAL A 94 4.33 33.57 15.33
N THR A 95 5.48 33.61 15.99
CA THR A 95 6.72 34.17 15.48
C THR A 95 7.72 33.07 15.15
N ALA A 96 8.67 33.39 14.28
CA ALA A 96 9.79 32.52 13.95
C ALA A 96 10.96 33.38 13.43
N PRO A 97 12.19 32.87 13.53
CA PRO A 97 13.37 33.51 12.96
C PRO A 97 13.20 33.85 11.47
N ASP A 98 14.02 34.78 11.00
CA ASP A 98 13.98 35.18 9.60
C ASP A 98 14.32 34.01 8.66
N GLY A 99 13.47 33.81 7.64
CA GLY A 99 13.61 32.70 6.69
C GLY A 99 13.02 31.37 7.16
N GLU A 100 12.45 31.30 8.38
CA GLU A 100 11.74 30.13 8.90
C GLU A 100 10.21 30.28 8.81
N GLU A 101 9.53 29.21 8.38
CA GLU A 101 8.06 29.13 8.38
C GLU A 101 7.54 28.48 9.68
N VAL A 102 8.36 27.65 10.32
CA VAL A 102 8.02 26.88 11.53
C VAL A 102 9.20 26.94 12.48
N HIS A 103 8.95 27.27 13.75
CA HIS A 103 9.97 27.33 14.79
C HIS A 103 9.38 26.82 16.11
N CYS A 104 9.99 25.78 16.68
CA CYS A 104 9.59 25.22 17.97
C CYS A 104 10.80 24.58 18.68
N ASP A 105 10.66 24.32 19.98
CA ASP A 105 11.67 23.59 20.76
C ASP A 105 11.41 22.07 20.82
N GLU A 106 12.23 21.35 21.59
CA GLU A 106 12.16 19.90 21.77
C GLU A 106 10.81 19.41 22.36
N GLN A 107 10.05 20.30 23.02
CA GLN A 107 8.74 20.00 23.60
C GLN A 107 7.58 20.42 22.68
N GLY A 108 7.87 20.90 21.46
CA GLY A 108 6.86 21.42 20.54
C GLY A 108 6.27 22.75 20.97
N ARG A 109 6.95 23.51 21.85
CA ARG A 109 6.53 24.86 22.24
C ARG A 109 6.88 25.86 21.17
N VAL A 110 6.01 26.85 20.95
CA VAL A 110 6.19 27.91 19.94
C VAL A 110 6.45 29.26 20.59
N TYR A 111 6.83 30.23 19.79
CA TYR A 111 7.05 31.61 20.20
C TYR A 111 5.95 32.48 19.60
N VAL A 112 5.51 33.49 20.35
CA VAL A 112 4.36 34.31 19.97
C VAL A 112 4.62 35.77 20.28
N GLN A 113 4.00 36.62 19.50
CA GLN A 113 3.86 38.04 19.79
C GLN A 113 2.41 38.29 20.21
N ILE A 114 2.20 38.86 21.39
CA ILE A 114 0.86 39.32 21.81
C ILE A 114 0.46 40.50 20.94
N VAL A 115 -0.75 40.47 20.38
CA VAL A 115 -1.20 41.56 19.52
C VAL A 115 -1.59 42.79 20.33
N ALA A 116 -1.48 43.97 19.73
CA ALA A 116 -1.88 45.26 20.31
C ALA A 116 -1.04 45.75 21.52
N LEU A 117 0.15 45.21 21.72
CA LEU A 117 1.17 45.84 22.58
C LEU A 117 1.78 47.05 21.87
N ALA A 118 2.00 48.14 22.61
CA ALA A 118 2.62 49.36 22.08
C ALA A 118 4.15 49.21 22.07
N SER A 119 4.79 49.45 20.94
CA SER A 119 6.27 49.32 20.82
C SER A 119 7.03 50.23 21.78
N GLU A 120 6.45 51.38 22.12
CA GLU A 120 7.00 52.38 23.03
C GLU A 120 7.19 51.81 24.44
N ASP A 121 6.24 50.98 24.90
CA ASP A 121 6.30 50.35 26.22
C ASP A 121 7.43 49.31 26.32
N HIS A 122 7.97 48.85 25.18
CA HIS A 122 8.97 47.79 25.08
C HIS A 122 10.38 48.28 24.69
N GLU A 123 10.61 49.59 24.58
CA GLU A 123 11.94 50.16 24.27
C GLU A 123 13.00 49.74 25.31
N HIS A 124 12.62 49.70 26.58
CA HIS A 124 13.48 49.28 27.69
C HIS A 124 13.98 47.84 27.53
N ALA A 125 13.24 47.01 26.79
CA ALA A 125 13.54 45.61 26.49
C ALA A 125 14.04 45.41 25.06
N LYS A 126 14.56 46.46 24.40
CA LYS A 126 15.03 46.41 22.99
C LYS A 126 13.96 45.91 22.02
N GLY A 127 12.69 46.21 22.28
CA GLY A 127 11.56 45.81 21.45
C GLY A 127 11.06 44.39 21.69
N MET A 128 11.64 43.62 22.63
CA MET A 128 11.12 42.29 23.00
C MET A 128 9.65 42.39 23.41
N GLY A 129 8.78 41.65 22.71
CA GLY A 129 7.32 41.64 22.88
C GLY A 129 6.59 42.31 21.70
N THR A 130 7.31 43.05 20.85
CA THR A 130 6.77 43.79 19.69
C THR A 130 7.65 43.69 18.43
N SER A 131 8.72 42.90 18.44
CA SER A 131 9.70 42.80 17.35
C SER A 131 9.25 41.95 16.15
N GLY A 132 8.32 41.03 16.37
CA GLY A 132 7.83 40.06 15.37
C GLY A 132 8.71 38.81 15.22
N THR A 133 9.70 38.63 16.10
CA THR A 133 10.63 37.48 16.09
C THR A 133 10.44 36.58 17.32
N GLU A 134 11.22 35.51 17.42
CA GLU A 134 11.17 34.55 18.52
C GLU A 134 11.50 35.14 19.89
N ILE A 135 12.10 36.34 19.95
CA ILE A 135 12.43 37.01 21.21
C ILE A 135 11.22 37.66 21.89
N ASP A 136 10.04 37.67 21.24
CA ASP A 136 8.84 38.33 21.75
C ASP A 136 8.15 37.57 22.90
N SER A 137 8.46 36.29 23.10
CA SER A 137 7.97 35.52 24.23
C SER A 137 8.97 34.47 24.69
N ALA A 138 8.75 33.92 25.88
CA ALA A 138 9.28 32.60 26.23
C ALA A 138 8.64 31.51 25.34
N PRO A 139 9.15 30.25 25.35
CA PRO A 139 8.51 29.15 24.64
C PRO A 139 7.16 28.80 25.28
N VAL A 140 6.10 28.79 24.48
CA VAL A 140 4.70 28.66 24.90
C VAL A 140 4.15 27.31 24.46
N ARG A 141 3.51 26.59 25.38
CA ARG A 141 2.90 25.28 25.11
C ARG A 141 1.68 25.42 24.22
N VAL A 142 1.46 24.44 23.36
CA VAL A 142 0.27 24.36 22.49
C VAL A 142 -0.67 23.29 23.01
N LEU A 143 -1.93 23.64 23.22
CA LEU A 143 -2.99 22.71 23.54
C LEU A 143 -3.29 21.84 22.30
N THR A 144 -3.29 20.52 22.49
CA THR A 144 -3.64 19.54 21.46
C THR A 144 -4.79 18.66 21.95
N GLY A 145 -5.53 18.02 21.02
CA GLY A 145 -6.68 17.18 21.38
C GLY A 145 -6.31 15.85 22.05
N LEU A 146 -5.10 15.36 21.77
CA LEU A 146 -4.55 14.13 22.35
C LEU A 146 -3.04 14.27 22.56
N ALA A 147 -2.58 14.01 23.78
CA ALA A 147 -1.16 13.99 24.13
C ALA A 147 -0.88 12.87 25.13
N GLY A 148 0.11 12.03 24.84
CA GLY A 148 0.62 10.98 25.70
C GLY A 148 2.12 10.75 25.47
N ASP A 149 2.68 9.73 26.12
CA ASP A 149 4.10 9.37 25.99
C ASP A 149 4.39 8.84 24.56
N ASN A 150 4.92 9.70 23.70
CA ASN A 150 5.23 9.44 22.28
C ASN A 150 4.03 9.03 21.40
N PHE A 151 2.81 9.41 21.76
CA PHE A 151 1.63 9.30 20.89
C PHE A 151 0.70 10.51 21.07
N GLY A 152 -0.05 10.87 20.03
CA GLY A 152 -1.00 11.97 20.06
C GLY A 152 -1.00 12.81 18.78
N GLU A 153 -1.57 14.00 18.88
CA GLU A 153 -1.58 15.00 17.82
C GLU A 153 -0.38 15.94 17.97
N ASN A 154 0.29 16.25 16.85
CA ASN A 154 1.36 17.23 16.83
C ASN A 154 1.27 18.09 15.57
N TRP A 155 0.74 19.30 15.75
CA TRP A 155 0.55 20.29 14.69
C TRP A 155 1.25 21.58 15.09
N ALA A 156 2.53 21.73 14.74
CA ALA A 156 3.27 22.95 15.07
C ALA A 156 2.65 24.16 14.34
N PRO A 157 2.13 25.16 15.08
CA PRO A 157 1.68 26.41 14.49
C PRO A 157 2.82 27.09 13.70
N ARG A 158 2.47 27.76 12.59
CA ARG A 158 3.43 28.38 11.67
C ARG A 158 3.48 29.89 11.86
N LYS A 159 4.61 30.51 11.48
CA LYS A 159 4.81 31.97 11.51
C LYS A 159 3.60 32.69 10.90
N GLY A 160 3.05 33.65 11.62
CA GLY A 160 1.90 34.46 11.20
C GLY A 160 0.52 33.86 11.45
N MET A 161 0.41 32.61 11.92
CA MET A 161 -0.88 32.08 12.40
C MET A 161 -1.34 32.85 13.63
N GLU A 162 -2.63 33.21 13.66
CA GLU A 162 -3.25 33.83 14.83
C GLU A 162 -3.65 32.75 15.83
N VAL A 163 -3.24 32.93 17.07
CA VAL A 163 -3.47 32.00 18.18
C VAL A 163 -4.28 32.65 19.28
N LEU A 164 -5.15 31.87 19.91
CA LEU A 164 -5.78 32.23 21.17
C LEU A 164 -4.83 31.83 22.30
N LEU A 165 -4.42 32.81 23.09
CA LEU A 165 -3.54 32.66 24.25
C LEU A 165 -4.41 32.69 25.50
N ASP A 166 -4.30 31.66 26.32
CA ASP A 166 -4.92 31.60 27.64
C ASP A 166 -3.85 31.42 28.73
N PHE A 167 -4.24 31.64 29.98
CA PHE A 167 -3.32 31.84 31.10
C PHE A 167 -3.68 30.91 32.24
N GLN A 168 -2.76 30.02 32.63
CA GLN A 168 -3.04 29.00 33.64
C GLN A 168 -3.40 29.63 34.99
N GLY A 169 -4.68 29.51 35.38
CA GLY A 169 -5.19 30.12 36.61
C GLY A 169 -5.36 31.65 36.55
N GLY A 170 -5.30 32.23 35.34
CA GLY A 170 -5.32 33.69 35.11
C GLY A 170 -3.97 34.37 35.33
N ASP A 171 -2.89 33.61 35.44
CA ASP A 171 -1.53 34.09 35.68
C ASP A 171 -0.84 34.54 34.38
N PRO A 172 -0.51 35.83 34.21
CA PRO A 172 0.10 36.37 32.98
C PRO A 172 1.40 35.66 32.59
N ASP A 173 2.14 35.12 33.56
CA ASP A 173 3.44 34.48 33.32
C ASP A 173 3.29 33.01 32.86
N LYS A 174 2.07 32.45 32.87
CA LYS A 174 1.78 31.05 32.53
C LYS A 174 0.89 30.92 31.30
N MET A 175 1.33 31.55 30.23
CA MET A 175 0.66 31.55 28.94
C MET A 175 0.77 30.20 28.22
N TYR A 176 -0.31 29.81 27.53
CA TYR A 176 -0.37 28.68 26.62
C TYR A 176 -1.28 28.99 25.43
N VAL A 177 -1.03 28.38 24.28
CA VAL A 177 -1.91 28.46 23.11
C VAL A 177 -3.10 27.53 23.33
N ALA A 178 -4.30 28.09 23.45
CA ALA A 178 -5.54 27.36 23.65
C ALA A 178 -6.24 27.00 22.32
N GLY A 179 -5.90 27.68 21.22
CA GLY A 179 -6.47 27.41 19.89
C GLY A 179 -5.85 28.27 18.80
N ILE A 180 -6.24 28.01 17.55
CA ILE A 180 -5.79 28.73 16.35
C ILE A 180 -7.04 29.34 15.68
N LEU A 181 -6.93 30.59 15.23
CA LEU A 181 -8.04 31.33 14.64
C LEU A 181 -7.79 31.57 13.15
N HIS A 182 -8.83 31.35 12.34
CA HIS A 182 -8.88 31.88 10.99
C HIS A 182 -9.20 33.38 11.04
N ASN A 183 -8.62 34.14 10.11
CA ASN A 183 -8.84 35.58 9.98
C ASN A 183 -8.72 36.02 8.51
N GLY A 184 -8.77 37.32 8.23
CA GLY A 184 -8.70 37.83 6.86
C GLY A 184 -7.38 37.53 6.12
N ALA A 185 -6.27 37.33 6.83
CA ALA A 185 -5.00 36.89 6.26
C ALA A 185 -4.87 35.37 6.19
N ASN A 186 -5.46 34.65 7.17
CA ASN A 186 -5.45 33.21 7.31
C ASN A 186 -6.88 32.65 7.13
N MET A 187 -7.40 32.72 5.91
CA MET A 187 -8.75 32.25 5.59
C MET A 187 -8.93 30.74 5.88
N PRO A 188 -10.17 30.27 6.11
CA PRO A 188 -10.48 28.85 6.22
C PRO A 188 -9.95 28.02 5.04
N ALA A 189 -9.64 26.74 5.28
CA ALA A 189 -9.06 25.87 4.28
C ALA A 189 -9.94 25.73 3.02
N THR A 190 -9.32 25.87 1.84
CA THR A 190 -9.94 25.57 0.54
C THR A 190 -9.48 24.20 0.06
N PHE A 191 -10.36 23.21 0.10
CA PHE A 191 -10.01 21.86 -0.36
C PHE A 191 -9.79 21.84 -1.88
N ASN A 192 -8.77 21.11 -2.33
CA ASN A 192 -8.34 21.08 -3.73
C ASN A 192 -7.92 22.43 -4.34
N ASN A 193 -7.69 23.46 -3.51
CA ASN A 193 -7.44 24.85 -3.95
C ASN A 193 -8.59 25.44 -4.81
N THR A 194 -9.81 24.89 -4.75
CA THR A 194 -10.97 25.37 -5.52
C THR A 194 -12.14 25.75 -4.62
N GLY A 195 -12.90 26.75 -5.05
CA GLY A 195 -14.02 27.29 -4.29
C GLY A 195 -13.61 27.94 -2.96
N ALA A 196 -14.61 28.41 -2.22
CA ALA A 196 -14.44 29.04 -0.91
C ALA A 196 -15.75 28.95 -0.11
N LEU A 197 -15.69 29.28 1.17
CA LEU A 197 -16.90 29.54 1.97
C LEU A 197 -17.54 30.87 1.55
N PRO A 198 -18.89 30.99 1.57
CA PRO A 198 -19.87 29.97 1.99
C PRO A 198 -20.31 29.00 0.87
N GLY A 199 -19.70 29.07 -0.31
CA GLY A 199 -20.02 28.22 -1.46
C GLY A 199 -19.84 26.74 -1.16
N ASN A 200 -18.63 26.33 -0.76
CA ASN A 200 -18.29 24.94 -0.42
C ASN A 200 -18.61 24.57 1.04
N ARG A 201 -19.70 25.08 1.61
CA ARG A 201 -20.07 24.89 3.03
C ARG A 201 -20.35 23.44 3.47
N TYR A 202 -20.53 22.52 2.53
CA TYR A 202 -20.73 21.09 2.80
C TYR A 202 -19.42 20.28 2.70
N VAL A 203 -18.29 20.95 2.41
CA VAL A 203 -16.98 20.32 2.32
C VAL A 203 -16.20 20.62 3.61
N SER A 204 -15.69 19.58 4.26
CA SER A 204 -14.97 19.67 5.52
C SER A 204 -13.73 18.77 5.55
N GLY A 205 -12.89 18.90 6.58
CA GLY A 205 -11.72 18.05 6.79
C GLY A 205 -10.44 18.80 7.14
N THR A 206 -9.30 18.19 6.85
CA THR A 206 -7.97 18.71 7.21
C THR A 206 -7.14 18.90 5.95
N LYS A 207 -6.52 20.06 5.79
CA LYS A 207 -5.58 20.36 4.70
C LYS A 207 -4.28 20.93 5.27
N THR A 208 -3.18 20.29 4.92
CA THR A 208 -1.82 20.71 5.26
C THR A 208 -1.17 21.46 4.10
N LYS A 209 -0.07 22.17 4.36
CA LYS A 209 0.71 22.84 3.32
C LYS A 209 2.17 22.39 3.38
N GLU A 210 2.79 22.17 2.25
CA GLU A 210 4.22 21.93 2.13
C GLU A 210 5.03 23.11 2.71
N ILE A 211 6.02 22.81 3.55
CA ILE A 211 6.92 23.82 4.12
C ILE A 211 7.76 24.44 3.00
N LYS A 212 7.78 25.77 2.91
CA LYS A 212 8.46 26.51 1.84
C LYS A 212 7.99 26.11 0.43
N GLY A 213 6.80 25.53 0.31
CA GLY A 213 6.17 25.12 -0.94
C GLY A 213 4.72 25.60 -1.03
N GLN A 214 4.03 25.16 -2.09
CA GLN A 214 2.60 25.45 -2.30
C GLN A 214 1.75 24.19 -2.33
N ARG A 215 2.37 23.00 -2.30
CA ARG A 215 1.64 21.74 -2.36
C ARG A 215 0.90 21.45 -1.07
N TYR A 216 -0.08 20.55 -1.11
CA TYR A 216 -0.81 20.13 0.08
C TYR A 216 -1.01 18.61 0.19
N ASN A 217 -1.31 18.18 1.41
CA ASN A 217 -2.00 16.91 1.66
C ASN A 217 -3.35 17.22 2.32
N GLN A 218 -4.39 16.44 2.04
CA GLN A 218 -5.69 16.63 2.65
C GLN A 218 -6.43 15.32 2.91
N LEU A 219 -7.25 15.36 3.96
CA LEU A 219 -8.39 14.48 4.18
C LEU A 219 -9.64 15.35 4.04
N ARG A 220 -10.46 15.08 3.03
CA ARG A 220 -11.66 15.85 2.69
C ARG A 220 -12.89 14.97 2.83
N PHE A 221 -13.92 15.48 3.49
CA PHE A 221 -15.27 14.94 3.52
C PHE A 221 -16.18 15.88 2.74
N ASP A 222 -17.03 15.32 1.89
CA ASP A 222 -18.02 16.06 1.13
C ASP A 222 -19.40 15.54 1.52
N ASP A 223 -20.16 16.34 2.25
CA ASP A 223 -21.50 16.02 2.74
C ASP A 223 -22.59 16.63 1.85
N THR A 224 -22.27 16.94 0.59
CA THR A 224 -23.26 17.42 -0.38
C THR A 224 -24.38 16.38 -0.52
N PRO A 225 -25.67 16.76 -0.39
CA PRO A 225 -26.78 15.81 -0.41
C PRO A 225 -26.76 14.89 -1.63
N SER A 226 -26.90 13.59 -1.39
CA SER A 226 -26.85 12.54 -2.43
C SER A 226 -25.52 12.38 -3.17
N GLU A 227 -24.47 13.09 -2.76
CA GLU A 227 -23.15 13.12 -3.40
C GLU A 227 -22.02 12.93 -2.37
N ILE A 228 -22.28 12.12 -1.33
CA ILE A 228 -21.34 11.94 -0.22
C ILE A 228 -20.04 11.28 -0.69
N SER A 229 -18.89 11.86 -0.28
CA SER A 229 -17.58 11.28 -0.59
C SER A 229 -16.50 11.59 0.45
N VAL A 230 -15.44 10.78 0.43
CA VAL A 230 -14.22 10.98 1.20
C VAL A 230 -13.02 10.93 0.27
N GLN A 231 -12.09 11.87 0.43
CA GLN A 231 -10.81 11.89 -0.29
C GLN A 231 -9.64 11.98 0.69
N LEU A 232 -8.70 11.06 0.59
CA LEU A 232 -7.35 11.20 1.14
C LEU A 232 -6.39 11.44 -0.03
N SER A 233 -5.77 12.61 -0.11
CA SER A 233 -4.94 12.98 -1.26
C SER A 233 -3.65 13.68 -0.87
N SER A 234 -2.59 13.39 -1.62
CA SER A 234 -1.38 14.20 -1.72
C SER A 234 -1.32 14.83 -3.10
N GLU A 235 -1.08 16.14 -3.18
CA GLU A 235 -0.83 16.81 -4.46
C GLU A 235 0.45 16.28 -5.14
N HIS A 236 1.34 15.63 -4.38
CA HIS A 236 2.48 14.92 -4.95
C HIS A 236 1.99 13.79 -5.88
N ALA A 237 2.26 13.96 -7.18
CA ALA A 237 1.83 13.05 -8.25
C ALA A 237 0.30 12.81 -8.26
N ALA A 238 -0.48 13.75 -7.70
CA ALA A 238 -1.93 13.62 -7.53
C ALA A 238 -2.31 12.20 -7.04
N SER A 239 -1.71 11.80 -5.92
CA SER A 239 -1.87 10.46 -5.35
C SER A 239 -3.05 10.46 -4.38
N GLU A 240 -4.09 9.66 -4.68
CA GLU A 240 -5.39 9.78 -4.01
C GLU A 240 -6.05 8.42 -3.75
N VAL A 241 -6.77 8.35 -2.62
CA VAL A 241 -7.83 7.38 -2.35
C VAL A 241 -9.14 8.14 -2.27
N ASN A 242 -10.06 7.83 -3.17
CA ASN A 242 -11.37 8.47 -3.30
C ASN A 242 -12.47 7.43 -3.08
N LEU A 243 -13.44 7.72 -2.20
CA LEU A 243 -14.53 6.82 -1.83
C LEU A 243 -15.89 7.53 -1.95
N GLY A 244 -16.91 6.86 -2.47
CA GLY A 244 -18.29 7.37 -2.58
C GLY A 244 -18.60 7.97 -3.95
N TYR A 245 -19.29 9.11 -3.97
CA TYR A 245 -19.65 9.84 -5.19
C TYR A 245 -18.50 10.73 -5.66
N LEU A 246 -17.82 10.33 -6.74
CA LEU A 246 -16.61 10.98 -7.18
C LEU A 246 -16.93 12.14 -8.11
N THR A 247 -16.49 13.34 -7.75
CA THR A 247 -16.60 14.54 -8.57
C THR A 247 -15.23 15.13 -8.91
N HIS A 248 -15.19 16.00 -9.91
CA HIS A 248 -14.17 17.03 -10.01
C HIS A 248 -14.26 18.00 -8.82
N PRO A 249 -13.18 18.75 -8.49
CA PRO A 249 -13.18 19.68 -7.36
C PRO A 249 -14.35 20.67 -7.42
N ARG A 250 -15.02 20.87 -6.29
CA ARG A 250 -16.20 21.74 -6.23
C ARG A 250 -15.86 23.22 -6.27
N THR A 251 -16.71 23.98 -6.97
CA THR A 251 -16.74 25.44 -6.90
C THR A 251 -18.16 25.89 -6.59
N ASN A 252 -18.34 26.62 -5.48
CA ASN A 252 -19.65 27.08 -5.00
C ASN A 252 -20.68 25.96 -4.71
N GLY A 253 -20.19 24.78 -4.33
CA GLY A 253 -21.02 23.60 -4.07
C GLY A 253 -21.25 22.72 -5.30
N ASP A 254 -20.90 23.18 -6.50
CA ASP A 254 -21.07 22.41 -7.75
C ASP A 254 -19.78 21.67 -8.10
N GLY A 255 -19.89 20.38 -8.41
CA GLY A 255 -18.78 19.54 -8.90
C GLY A 255 -19.27 18.60 -10.00
N GLU A 256 -18.51 18.50 -11.09
CA GLU A 256 -18.86 17.62 -12.21
C GLU A 256 -18.67 16.14 -11.84
N TYR A 257 -19.68 15.30 -12.11
CA TYR A 257 -19.64 13.87 -11.84
C TYR A 257 -18.51 13.18 -12.64
N ARG A 258 -17.78 12.29 -11.97
CA ARG A 258 -16.65 11.55 -12.54
C ARG A 258 -16.78 10.04 -12.37
N GLY A 259 -17.51 9.57 -11.36
CA GLY A 259 -17.71 8.15 -11.11
C GLY A 259 -18.29 7.88 -9.73
N GLU A 260 -18.45 6.60 -9.39
CA GLU A 260 -18.95 6.15 -8.10
C GLU A 260 -18.19 4.90 -7.65
N GLY A 261 -17.93 4.77 -6.34
CA GLY A 261 -17.32 3.59 -5.74
C GLY A 261 -16.02 3.93 -5.04
N ALA A 262 -14.94 3.22 -5.39
CA ALA A 262 -13.61 3.43 -4.82
C ALA A 262 -12.58 3.59 -5.93
N GLU A 263 -11.71 4.59 -5.80
CA GLU A 263 -10.61 4.83 -6.71
C GLU A 263 -9.31 5.01 -5.94
N LEU A 264 -8.28 4.28 -6.36
CA LEU A 264 -6.89 4.55 -6.04
C LEU A 264 -6.21 5.06 -7.32
N ARG A 265 -5.67 6.28 -7.30
CA ARG A 265 -4.95 6.87 -8.44
C ARG A 265 -3.64 7.52 -8.04
N THR A 266 -2.69 7.57 -8.96
CA THR A 266 -1.44 8.33 -8.87
C THR A 266 -0.82 8.46 -10.25
N ASP A 267 -0.10 9.55 -10.51
CA ASP A 267 0.74 9.73 -11.70
C ASP A 267 2.13 9.09 -11.51
N ALA A 268 2.42 8.56 -10.31
CA ALA A 268 3.67 7.87 -9.97
C ALA A 268 3.49 6.35 -9.92
N ALA A 269 4.51 5.63 -9.45
CA ALA A 269 4.43 4.19 -9.26
C ALA A 269 3.46 3.82 -8.13
N ALA A 270 2.65 2.77 -8.34
CA ALA A 270 1.77 2.18 -7.33
C ALA A 270 2.13 0.71 -7.11
N ALA A 271 2.03 0.26 -5.86
CA ALA A 271 2.23 -1.14 -5.49
C ALA A 271 1.12 -1.62 -4.55
N LEU A 272 0.47 -2.73 -4.89
CA LEU A 272 -0.40 -3.48 -3.99
C LEU A 272 0.34 -4.76 -3.59
N ARG A 273 0.64 -4.91 -2.29
CA ARG A 273 1.38 -6.06 -1.75
C ARG A 273 0.65 -6.61 -0.53
N ALA A 274 0.27 -7.89 -0.61
CA ALA A 274 -0.32 -8.60 0.51
C ALA A 274 0.35 -9.98 0.64
N ALA A 275 1.13 -10.16 1.71
CA ALA A 275 1.86 -11.42 1.96
C ALA A 275 0.91 -12.62 2.12
N LYS A 276 -0.32 -12.38 2.55
CA LYS A 276 -1.36 -13.38 2.74
C LYS A 276 -2.28 -13.54 1.53
N GLY A 277 -2.01 -12.85 0.42
CA GLY A 277 -2.73 -12.99 -0.85
C GLY A 277 -3.65 -11.81 -1.22
N ILE A 278 -4.11 -11.78 -2.47
CA ILE A 278 -4.95 -10.73 -3.07
C ILE A 278 -6.14 -11.36 -3.79
N LEU A 279 -7.36 -10.94 -3.46
CA LEU A 279 -8.59 -11.33 -4.14
C LEU A 279 -9.15 -10.09 -4.87
N LEU A 280 -9.18 -10.14 -6.20
CA LEU A 280 -9.81 -9.11 -7.02
C LEU A 280 -11.05 -9.71 -7.67
N THR A 281 -12.24 -9.20 -7.32
CA THR A 281 -13.49 -9.85 -7.69
C THR A 281 -14.61 -8.87 -8.01
N THR A 282 -15.45 -9.21 -8.99
CA THR A 282 -16.72 -8.51 -9.25
C THR A 282 -17.93 -9.22 -8.65
N TYR A 283 -17.72 -10.35 -7.95
CA TYR A 283 -18.81 -11.07 -7.29
C TYR A 283 -19.31 -10.27 -6.09
N ALA A 284 -20.62 -10.01 -6.06
CA ALA A 284 -21.20 -9.06 -5.13
C ALA A 284 -21.14 -9.52 -3.67
N ARG A 285 -20.76 -8.58 -2.80
CA ARG A 285 -20.92 -8.64 -1.33
C ARG A 285 -21.62 -7.35 -0.87
N SER A 286 -22.86 -7.18 -1.33
CA SER A 286 -23.65 -5.96 -1.08
C SER A 286 -23.75 -5.66 0.41
N LYS A 287 -23.56 -4.38 0.77
CA LYS A 287 -23.51 -3.92 2.17
C LYS A 287 -22.45 -4.63 3.02
N ALA A 288 -21.34 -5.05 2.39
CA ALA A 288 -20.25 -5.79 3.03
C ALA A 288 -20.72 -7.06 3.76
N ALA A 289 -21.74 -7.74 3.21
CA ALA A 289 -22.20 -9.03 3.75
C ALA A 289 -21.16 -10.14 3.51
N GLY A 290 -21.07 -11.09 4.46
CA GLY A 290 -20.09 -12.18 4.43
C GLY A 290 -18.73 -11.78 4.99
N HIS A 291 -17.69 -12.54 4.64
CA HIS A 291 -16.31 -12.26 5.00
C HIS A 291 -15.54 -11.64 3.84
N GLN A 292 -14.46 -10.91 4.18
CA GLN A 292 -13.59 -10.20 3.23
C GLN A 292 -13.08 -11.08 2.07
N LEU A 293 -12.90 -12.37 2.33
CA LEU A 293 -12.28 -13.33 1.41
C LEU A 293 -13.25 -14.39 0.87
N ASP A 294 -14.56 -14.22 1.06
CA ASP A 294 -15.55 -15.18 0.54
C ASP A 294 -15.46 -15.30 -0.99
N ARG A 295 -15.30 -16.52 -1.49
CA ARG A 295 -14.94 -16.83 -2.88
C ARG A 295 -15.49 -18.17 -3.36
N ASP A 296 -16.66 -18.55 -2.85
CA ASP A 296 -17.28 -19.83 -3.17
C ASP A 296 -17.51 -19.97 -4.68
N GLU A 297 -17.86 -18.88 -5.35
CA GLU A 297 -18.05 -18.83 -6.80
C GLU A 297 -16.77 -19.17 -7.57
N LEU A 298 -15.61 -18.61 -7.15
CA LEU A 298 -14.32 -18.92 -7.78
C LEU A 298 -13.89 -20.36 -7.49
N THR A 299 -14.19 -20.86 -6.28
CA THR A 299 -13.88 -22.24 -5.90
C THR A 299 -14.69 -23.22 -6.75
N GLN A 300 -15.97 -22.93 -6.98
CA GLN A 300 -16.83 -23.73 -7.85
C GLN A 300 -16.32 -23.72 -9.30
N LEU A 301 -16.04 -22.54 -9.87
CA LEU A 301 -15.53 -22.42 -11.24
C LEU A 301 -14.20 -23.16 -11.45
N LEU A 302 -13.31 -23.12 -10.45
CA LEU A 302 -12.04 -23.84 -10.53
C LEU A 302 -12.25 -25.36 -10.45
N ASN A 303 -13.21 -25.84 -9.65
CA ASN A 303 -13.57 -27.26 -9.63
C ASN A 303 -14.13 -27.73 -10.98
N GLU A 304 -15.05 -26.97 -11.58
CA GLU A 304 -15.61 -27.26 -12.91
C GLU A 304 -14.51 -27.29 -13.98
N CYS A 305 -13.56 -26.36 -13.92
CA CYS A 305 -12.38 -26.33 -14.79
C CYS A 305 -11.52 -27.60 -14.63
N THR A 306 -11.21 -28.00 -13.39
CA THR A 306 -10.41 -29.19 -13.10
C THR A 306 -11.11 -30.48 -13.53
N GLU A 307 -12.42 -30.58 -13.36
CA GLU A 307 -13.21 -31.72 -13.85
C GLU A 307 -13.20 -31.81 -15.37
N LEU A 308 -13.40 -30.69 -16.07
CA LEU A 308 -13.34 -30.64 -17.54
C LEU A 308 -11.95 -31.05 -18.04
N PHE A 309 -10.89 -30.44 -17.50
CA PHE A 309 -9.51 -30.74 -17.88
C PHE A 309 -9.16 -32.22 -17.68
N LYS A 310 -9.53 -32.77 -16.53
CA LYS A 310 -9.30 -34.19 -16.22
C LYS A 310 -10.08 -35.11 -17.15
N SER A 311 -11.38 -34.88 -17.33
CA SER A 311 -12.24 -35.76 -18.13
C SER A 311 -11.80 -35.84 -19.59
N LEU A 312 -11.41 -34.71 -20.18
CA LEU A 312 -10.89 -34.67 -21.55
C LEU A 312 -9.51 -35.35 -21.64
N GLY A 313 -8.61 -35.08 -20.70
CA GLY A 313 -7.29 -35.68 -20.69
C GLY A 313 -7.29 -37.20 -20.44
N ASP A 314 -8.16 -37.69 -19.55
CA ASP A 314 -8.35 -39.13 -19.33
C ASP A 314 -8.84 -39.81 -20.61
N TYR A 315 -9.76 -39.17 -21.34
CA TYR A 315 -10.24 -39.67 -22.64
C TYR A 315 -9.11 -39.70 -23.68
N VAL A 316 -8.30 -38.63 -23.77
CA VAL A 316 -7.11 -38.58 -24.65
C VAL A 316 -6.15 -39.72 -24.32
N GLY A 317 -5.87 -39.96 -23.04
CA GLY A 317 -5.00 -41.06 -22.57
C GLY A 317 -5.51 -42.45 -22.97
N GLN A 318 -6.83 -42.67 -22.92
CA GLN A 318 -7.45 -43.93 -23.35
C GLN A 318 -7.41 -44.16 -24.88
N HIS A 319 -7.17 -43.11 -25.67
CA HIS A 319 -7.19 -43.16 -27.14
C HIS A 319 -5.81 -42.89 -27.75
N GLY A 320 -4.74 -43.31 -27.05
CA GLY A 320 -3.37 -43.28 -27.56
C GLY A 320 -2.66 -41.92 -27.46
N GLY A 321 -3.28 -40.92 -26.82
CA GLY A 321 -2.65 -39.65 -26.48
C GLY A 321 -2.02 -39.65 -25.08
N LYS A 322 -1.56 -38.47 -24.64
CA LYS A 322 -1.01 -38.26 -23.29
C LYS A 322 -2.14 -37.89 -22.31
N ALA A 323 -2.23 -38.60 -21.19
CA ALA A 323 -3.21 -38.31 -20.15
C ALA A 323 -2.99 -36.93 -19.49
N ALA A 324 -4.04 -36.35 -18.91
CA ALA A 324 -3.95 -35.08 -18.19
C ALA A 324 -3.04 -35.20 -16.96
N ASN A 325 -2.18 -34.20 -16.76
CA ASN A 325 -1.47 -34.00 -15.49
C ASN A 325 -2.20 -32.95 -14.66
N THR A 326 -2.97 -33.38 -13.66
CA THR A 326 -3.79 -32.48 -12.83
C THR A 326 -3.06 -31.96 -11.59
N THR A 327 -1.78 -32.30 -11.39
CA THR A 327 -1.07 -32.04 -10.12
C THR A 327 -1.05 -30.55 -9.77
N GLY A 328 -0.67 -29.69 -10.71
CA GLY A 328 -0.62 -28.24 -10.50
C GLY A 328 -2.00 -27.62 -10.27
N GLN A 329 -2.99 -27.97 -11.11
CA GLN A 329 -4.37 -27.48 -10.96
C GLN A 329 -4.99 -27.87 -9.61
N SER A 330 -4.84 -29.13 -9.19
CA SER A 330 -5.35 -29.61 -7.90
C SER A 330 -4.68 -28.89 -6.72
N ALA A 331 -3.38 -28.59 -6.81
CA ALA A 331 -2.67 -27.82 -5.78
C ALA A 331 -3.21 -26.39 -5.67
N VAL A 332 -3.42 -25.69 -6.79
CA VAL A 332 -4.01 -24.34 -6.81
C VAL A 332 -5.45 -24.36 -6.29
N ALA A 333 -6.26 -25.34 -6.67
CA ALA A 333 -7.62 -25.49 -6.19
C ALA A 333 -7.69 -25.72 -4.66
N ALA A 334 -6.81 -26.58 -4.14
CA ALA A 334 -6.69 -26.80 -2.70
C ALA A 334 -6.24 -25.55 -1.95
N ALA A 335 -5.26 -24.80 -2.50
CA ALA A 335 -4.79 -23.55 -1.93
C ALA A 335 -5.91 -22.49 -1.90
N LEU A 336 -6.66 -22.33 -2.99
CA LEU A 336 -7.78 -21.38 -3.07
C LEU A 336 -8.88 -21.70 -2.04
N LYS A 337 -9.22 -22.99 -1.91
CA LYS A 337 -10.26 -23.49 -0.99
C LYS A 337 -9.88 -23.31 0.48
N THR A 338 -8.62 -23.54 0.83
CA THR A 338 -8.14 -23.49 2.22
C THR A 338 -7.54 -22.14 2.61
N TRP A 339 -7.47 -21.18 1.67
CA TRP A 339 -6.96 -19.85 1.93
C TRP A 339 -7.78 -19.18 3.05
N GLN A 340 -7.10 -18.70 4.11
CA GLN A 340 -7.70 -18.01 5.24
C GLN A 340 -6.95 -16.70 5.52
N ALA A 341 -7.68 -15.66 5.93
CA ALA A 341 -7.10 -14.35 6.29
C ALA A 341 -6.34 -14.39 7.62
N SER A 342 -6.80 -15.21 8.58
CA SER A 342 -6.31 -15.26 9.96
C SER A 342 -5.63 -16.58 10.25
N GLY A 343 -4.31 -16.64 10.12
CA GLY A 343 -3.51 -17.80 10.50
C GLY A 343 -2.02 -17.45 10.60
N SER A 344 -1.40 -17.83 11.73
CA SER A 344 0.05 -17.80 11.97
C SER A 344 0.83 -18.81 11.13
N GLY A 345 0.14 -19.61 10.32
CA GLY A 345 0.75 -20.57 9.40
C GLY A 345 1.45 -19.89 8.23
N ASP A 346 2.42 -20.61 7.69
CA ASP A 346 3.23 -20.28 6.51
C ASP A 346 2.36 -20.39 5.24
N THR A 347 1.35 -19.54 5.13
CA THR A 347 0.48 -19.48 3.95
C THR A 347 1.22 -18.77 2.83
N SER A 348 1.56 -19.52 1.77
CA SER A 348 2.05 -18.97 0.52
C SER A 348 1.01 -17.96 -0.01
N GLY A 349 1.44 -16.73 -0.30
CA GLY A 349 0.54 -15.69 -0.80
C GLY A 349 -0.08 -16.11 -2.13
N LEU A 350 -1.41 -16.15 -2.19
CA LEU A 350 -2.19 -16.48 -3.39
C LEU A 350 -2.80 -15.22 -4.00
N MET A 351 -2.83 -15.12 -5.33
CA MET A 351 -3.60 -14.10 -6.03
C MET A 351 -4.70 -14.76 -6.86
N ALA A 352 -5.94 -14.27 -6.70
CA ALA A 352 -7.10 -14.77 -7.43
C ALA A 352 -7.88 -13.61 -8.05
N PHE A 353 -8.31 -13.80 -9.30
CA PHE A 353 -9.15 -12.87 -10.04
C PHE A 353 -10.46 -13.59 -10.41
N GLY A 354 -11.60 -12.94 -10.25
CA GLY A 354 -12.89 -13.50 -10.65
C GLY A 354 -13.86 -12.41 -11.11
N ALA A 355 -14.46 -12.61 -12.28
CA ALA A 355 -15.37 -11.62 -12.86
C ALA A 355 -16.58 -12.31 -13.48
N GLN A 356 -17.77 -11.93 -13.02
CA GLN A 356 -19.03 -12.56 -13.43
C GLN A 356 -19.33 -12.36 -14.93
N ALA A 357 -18.92 -11.22 -15.50
CA ALA A 357 -19.19 -10.88 -16.90
C ALA A 357 -18.00 -11.12 -17.84
N GLY A 358 -16.89 -11.66 -17.34
CA GLY A 358 -15.65 -11.89 -18.10
C GLY A 358 -14.48 -10.99 -17.69
N TRP A 359 -13.33 -11.24 -18.31
CA TRP A 359 -12.04 -10.63 -18.01
C TRP A 359 -11.32 -10.22 -19.30
N VAL A 360 -10.50 -9.16 -19.24
CA VAL A 360 -9.71 -8.66 -20.38
C VAL A 360 -8.27 -8.37 -19.92
N SER A 361 -7.30 -8.95 -20.64
CA SER A 361 -5.86 -8.63 -20.52
C SER A 361 -5.38 -8.08 -21.85
N VAL A 362 -5.01 -6.80 -21.90
CA VAL A 362 -4.61 -6.14 -23.15
C VAL A 362 -3.40 -5.24 -22.96
N THR A 363 -2.56 -5.17 -23.99
CA THR A 363 -1.41 -4.26 -24.06
C THR A 363 -1.13 -3.95 -25.53
N PRO A 364 -0.76 -2.71 -25.88
CA PRO A 364 -0.34 -2.37 -27.25
C PRO A 364 1.06 -2.89 -27.60
N LYS A 365 1.75 -3.51 -26.63
CA LYS A 365 3.09 -4.09 -26.79
C LYS A 365 3.03 -5.60 -26.55
N THR A 366 4.01 -6.14 -25.85
CA THR A 366 4.14 -7.58 -25.59
C THR A 366 3.30 -7.99 -24.38
N HIS A 367 2.48 -9.03 -24.54
CA HIS A 367 1.86 -9.77 -23.44
C HIS A 367 2.67 -11.04 -23.17
N VAL A 368 3.11 -11.27 -21.94
CA VAL A 368 3.92 -12.44 -21.54
C VAL A 368 3.22 -13.22 -20.43
N THR A 369 3.14 -14.54 -20.59
CA THR A 369 2.69 -15.47 -19.55
C THR A 369 3.76 -16.53 -19.36
N TYR A 370 4.19 -16.73 -18.12
CA TYR A 370 5.23 -17.68 -17.75
C TYR A 370 4.87 -18.33 -16.42
N ALA A 371 5.09 -19.63 -16.31
CA ALA A 371 5.02 -20.37 -15.06
C ALA A 371 6.24 -21.31 -14.97
N GLY A 372 6.81 -21.46 -13.78
CA GLY A 372 7.92 -22.39 -13.54
C GLY A 372 7.51 -23.87 -13.63
N GLU A 373 6.22 -24.16 -13.51
CA GLU A 373 5.66 -25.51 -13.55
C GLU A 373 4.78 -25.73 -14.78
N ASN A 374 3.55 -25.19 -14.81
CA ASN A 374 2.58 -25.39 -15.88
C ASN A 374 1.73 -24.15 -16.17
N ILE A 375 1.29 -24.02 -17.43
CA ILE A 375 0.25 -23.09 -17.87
C ILE A 375 -0.89 -23.95 -18.43
N ASP A 376 -2.04 -23.95 -17.75
CA ASP A 376 -3.22 -24.67 -18.20
C ASP A 376 -4.27 -23.66 -18.71
N GLN A 377 -4.63 -23.74 -19.99
CA GLN A 377 -5.70 -22.93 -20.59
C GLN A 377 -6.89 -23.83 -20.90
N VAL A 378 -8.03 -23.54 -20.28
CA VAL A 378 -9.23 -24.36 -20.36
C VAL A 378 -10.42 -23.47 -20.70
N ALA A 379 -11.22 -23.90 -21.69
CA ALA A 379 -12.49 -23.30 -22.05
C ALA A 379 -13.54 -24.42 -22.16
N GLN A 380 -14.74 -24.18 -21.66
CA GLN A 380 -15.85 -25.12 -21.78
C GLN A 380 -16.38 -25.23 -23.22
N GLN A 381 -16.24 -24.16 -23.98
CA GLN A 381 -16.60 -24.08 -25.40
C GLN A 381 -15.29 -24.08 -26.22
N ASP A 382 -14.97 -22.96 -26.86
CA ASP A 382 -13.86 -22.88 -27.80
C ASP A 382 -12.61 -22.25 -27.16
N LEU A 383 -11.44 -22.81 -27.47
CA LEU A 383 -10.15 -22.16 -27.29
C LEU A 383 -9.65 -21.64 -28.63
N GLN A 384 -9.64 -20.32 -28.81
CA GLN A 384 -9.22 -19.68 -30.05
C GLN A 384 -7.84 -19.04 -29.89
N LEU A 385 -6.90 -19.42 -30.75
CA LEU A 385 -5.56 -18.85 -30.83
C LEU A 385 -5.37 -18.20 -32.20
N THR A 386 -5.03 -16.92 -32.22
CA THR A 386 -4.87 -16.16 -33.47
C THR A 386 -3.62 -15.30 -33.41
N GLY A 387 -2.78 -15.38 -34.44
CA GLY A 387 -1.63 -14.51 -34.62
C GLY A 387 -1.75 -13.78 -35.95
N GLY A 388 -1.67 -12.45 -35.94
CA GLY A 388 -1.77 -11.65 -37.18
C GLY A 388 -0.62 -11.89 -38.17
N ALA A 389 0.50 -12.44 -37.71
CA ALA A 389 1.65 -12.77 -38.55
C ALA A 389 2.01 -14.26 -38.52
N ARG A 390 2.13 -14.86 -37.32
CA ARG A 390 2.49 -16.27 -37.14
C ARG A 390 1.99 -16.82 -35.81
N ILE A 391 1.74 -18.12 -35.76
CA ILE A 391 1.64 -18.90 -34.53
C ILE A 391 2.80 -19.90 -34.54
N THR A 392 3.59 -19.93 -33.47
CA THR A 392 4.70 -20.88 -33.30
C THR A 392 4.46 -21.71 -32.05
N ALA A 393 4.45 -23.03 -32.19
CA ALA A 393 4.37 -23.97 -31.08
C ALA A 393 5.63 -24.84 -31.06
N ALA A 394 6.34 -24.84 -29.93
CA ALA A 394 7.54 -25.64 -29.71
C ALA A 394 7.51 -26.25 -28.31
N ALA A 395 7.86 -27.51 -28.19
CA ALA A 395 7.84 -28.25 -26.93
C ALA A 395 9.12 -29.10 -26.79
N GLY A 396 9.67 -29.19 -25.58
CA GLY A 396 10.90 -29.94 -25.32
C GLY A 396 10.74 -31.47 -25.40
N GLN A 397 9.54 -31.99 -25.12
CA GLN A 397 9.27 -33.44 -25.15
C GLN A 397 8.32 -33.86 -26.27
N GLY A 398 7.37 -33.01 -26.67
CA GLY A 398 6.42 -33.36 -27.72
C GLY A 398 5.20 -32.43 -27.78
N VAL A 399 4.52 -32.47 -28.92
CA VAL A 399 3.25 -31.78 -29.18
C VAL A 399 2.19 -32.84 -29.45
N HIS A 400 1.06 -32.77 -28.74
CA HIS A 400 -0.07 -33.67 -28.92
C HIS A 400 -1.28 -32.87 -29.39
N LEU A 401 -1.87 -33.25 -30.52
CA LEU A 401 -3.12 -32.70 -31.04
C LEU A 401 -4.17 -33.80 -31.06
N PHE A 402 -5.32 -33.55 -30.46
CA PHE A 402 -6.40 -34.51 -30.35
C PHE A 402 -7.73 -33.83 -30.62
N GLY A 403 -8.52 -34.38 -31.53
CA GLY A 403 -9.87 -33.93 -31.84
C GLY A 403 -10.88 -35.03 -31.57
N ARG A 404 -12.00 -34.69 -30.94
CA ARG A 404 -13.15 -35.58 -30.71
C ARG A 404 -14.39 -34.98 -31.37
N GLY A 405 -15.17 -35.80 -32.07
CA GLY A 405 -16.39 -35.37 -32.75
C GLY A 405 -16.13 -35.00 -34.21
N GLU A 406 -15.55 -33.82 -34.46
CA GLU A 406 -15.37 -33.27 -35.83
C GLU A 406 -13.99 -33.52 -36.45
N GLY A 407 -13.08 -34.18 -35.71
CA GLY A 407 -11.75 -34.56 -36.20
C GLY A 407 -10.69 -33.46 -36.05
N VAL A 408 -9.64 -33.54 -36.87
CA VAL A 408 -8.53 -32.58 -36.92
C VAL A 408 -8.34 -32.12 -38.36
N SER A 409 -8.27 -30.81 -38.57
CA SER A 409 -8.00 -30.19 -39.87
C SER A 409 -6.70 -29.40 -39.82
N ALA A 410 -5.81 -29.63 -40.80
CA ALA A 410 -4.56 -28.91 -40.98
C ALA A 410 -4.47 -28.45 -42.44
N ILE A 411 -4.63 -27.15 -42.67
CA ILE A 411 -4.75 -26.56 -44.01
C ILE A 411 -3.75 -25.41 -44.12
N ALA A 412 -2.88 -25.48 -45.13
CA ALA A 412 -2.14 -24.32 -45.62
C ALA A 412 -2.93 -23.72 -46.78
N GLY A 413 -3.53 -22.54 -46.58
CA GLY A 413 -4.27 -21.83 -47.64
C GLY A 413 -3.36 -21.37 -48.78
N ASP A 414 -2.15 -20.98 -48.42
CA ASP A 414 -1.05 -20.67 -49.32
C ASP A 414 0.26 -21.23 -48.74
N GLY A 415 1.22 -21.55 -49.61
CA GLY A 415 2.52 -22.10 -49.22
C GLY A 415 2.49 -23.62 -48.93
N PRO A 416 3.67 -24.24 -48.75
CA PRO A 416 3.78 -25.69 -48.59
C PRO A 416 3.36 -26.15 -47.18
N MET A 417 2.68 -27.29 -47.11
CA MET A 417 2.52 -28.03 -45.86
C MET A 417 3.67 -29.04 -45.72
N LEU A 418 4.50 -28.86 -44.68
CA LEU A 418 5.64 -29.73 -44.41
C LEU A 418 5.38 -30.60 -43.17
N LEU A 419 5.41 -31.92 -43.35
CA LEU A 419 5.32 -32.91 -42.27
C LEU A 419 6.58 -33.76 -42.28
N GLN A 420 7.34 -33.77 -41.18
CA GLN A 420 8.62 -34.47 -41.08
C GLN A 420 8.82 -35.07 -39.69
N ALA A 421 9.33 -36.30 -39.67
CA ALA A 421 10.01 -36.88 -38.50
C ALA A 421 11.51 -36.97 -38.86
N GLN A 422 12.30 -36.00 -38.39
CA GLN A 422 13.67 -35.79 -38.89
C GLN A 422 14.67 -36.86 -38.42
N GLN A 423 14.35 -37.55 -37.31
CA GLN A 423 15.18 -38.60 -36.71
C GLN A 423 14.36 -39.84 -36.31
N ASP A 424 13.09 -39.90 -36.70
CA ASP A 424 12.19 -40.99 -36.31
C ASP A 424 11.14 -41.26 -37.41
N THR A 425 10.15 -42.07 -37.09
CA THR A 425 9.14 -42.58 -38.01
C THR A 425 7.98 -41.60 -38.14
N LEU A 426 7.64 -41.23 -39.37
CA LEU A 426 6.35 -40.63 -39.69
C LEU A 426 5.33 -41.75 -39.94
N SER A 427 4.28 -41.84 -39.13
CA SER A 427 3.18 -42.80 -39.30
C SER A 427 1.87 -42.08 -39.61
N ALA A 428 1.13 -42.60 -40.60
CA ALA A 428 -0.22 -42.18 -40.93
C ALA A 428 -1.10 -43.43 -41.05
N THR A 429 -2.15 -43.52 -40.24
CA THR A 429 -3.05 -44.68 -40.20
C THR A 429 -4.48 -44.19 -40.13
N ALA A 430 -5.36 -44.80 -40.93
CA ALA A 430 -6.79 -44.54 -40.91
C ALA A 430 -7.55 -45.86 -40.89
N GLN A 431 -8.62 -45.94 -40.08
CA GLN A 431 -9.49 -47.12 -40.03
C GLN A 431 -10.25 -47.34 -41.35
N LYS A 432 -10.53 -46.24 -42.07
CA LYS A 432 -11.24 -46.27 -43.36
C LYS A 432 -10.23 -46.20 -44.50
N ALA A 433 -10.06 -45.02 -45.09
CA ALA A 433 -9.18 -44.83 -46.24
C ALA A 433 -8.09 -43.81 -45.93
N VAL A 434 -6.93 -44.00 -46.55
CA VAL A 434 -5.88 -42.98 -46.68
C VAL A 434 -5.86 -42.53 -48.13
N HIS A 435 -6.15 -41.25 -48.38
CA HIS A 435 -6.09 -40.65 -49.70
C HIS A 435 -4.82 -39.79 -49.83
N ILE A 436 -3.97 -40.11 -50.80
CA ILE A 436 -2.80 -39.31 -51.18
C ILE A 436 -3.02 -38.91 -52.64
N THR A 437 -3.14 -37.61 -52.91
CA THR A 437 -3.51 -37.11 -54.24
C THR A 437 -2.77 -35.81 -54.55
N SER A 438 -2.23 -35.72 -55.77
CA SER A 438 -1.75 -34.48 -56.38
C SER A 438 -2.64 -34.18 -57.58
N ILE A 439 -3.17 -32.96 -57.68
CA ILE A 439 -4.08 -32.55 -58.77
C ILE A 439 -3.29 -31.97 -59.94
N GLY A 440 -2.29 -31.13 -59.66
CA GLY A 440 -1.56 -30.37 -60.68
C GLY A 440 -0.31 -31.07 -61.22
N ASP A 441 0.34 -31.88 -60.39
CA ASP A 441 1.68 -32.41 -60.67
C ASP A 441 1.78 -33.91 -60.29
N GLU A 442 2.80 -34.29 -59.52
CA GLU A 442 3.16 -35.67 -59.25
C GLU A 442 2.96 -36.08 -57.78
N VAL A 443 2.92 -37.41 -57.55
CA VAL A 443 3.04 -38.02 -56.22
C VAL A 443 4.34 -38.82 -56.19
N VAL A 444 5.32 -38.33 -55.44
CA VAL A 444 6.64 -38.98 -55.30
C VAL A 444 6.70 -39.76 -53.99
N ILE A 445 6.97 -41.06 -54.10
CA ILE A 445 7.25 -41.94 -52.95
C ILE A 445 8.66 -42.48 -53.12
N ALA A 446 9.58 -42.09 -52.23
CA ALA A 446 10.98 -42.48 -52.30
C ALA A 446 11.47 -43.01 -50.95
N GLY A 447 12.35 -44.01 -50.99
CA GLY A 447 12.96 -44.60 -49.80
C GLY A 447 13.90 -45.74 -50.17
N LYS A 448 14.67 -46.24 -49.19
CA LYS A 448 15.56 -47.40 -49.39
C LYS A 448 14.80 -48.66 -49.81
N THR A 449 13.57 -48.81 -49.32
CA THR A 449 12.67 -49.89 -49.70
C THR A 449 11.22 -49.39 -49.64
N ILE A 450 10.46 -49.62 -50.69
CA ILE A 450 9.02 -49.31 -50.76
C ILE A 450 8.26 -50.63 -50.77
N ARG A 451 7.23 -50.75 -49.93
CA ARG A 451 6.38 -51.95 -49.84
C ARG A 451 4.92 -51.53 -49.88
N LEU A 452 4.18 -52.10 -50.82
CA LEU A 452 2.73 -52.03 -50.89
C LEU A 452 2.22 -53.45 -50.68
N VAL A 453 1.38 -53.66 -49.66
CA VAL A 453 0.92 -55.00 -49.25
C VAL A 453 -0.57 -54.92 -48.99
N ALA A 454 -1.33 -55.80 -49.64
CA ALA A 454 -2.76 -55.98 -49.39
C ALA A 454 -2.98 -57.00 -48.26
N GLU A 455 -4.17 -56.97 -47.65
CA GLU A 455 -4.53 -57.88 -46.55
C GLU A 455 -4.48 -59.36 -46.96
N ASP A 456 -4.79 -59.65 -48.23
CA ASP A 456 -4.73 -61.00 -48.81
C ASP A 456 -3.30 -61.52 -49.05
N GLY A 457 -2.27 -60.71 -48.76
CA GLY A 457 -0.85 -61.06 -48.94
C GLY A 457 -0.25 -60.65 -50.28
N SER A 458 -1.05 -60.16 -51.24
CA SER A 458 -0.54 -59.63 -52.52
C SER A 458 0.34 -58.40 -52.28
N TYR A 459 1.47 -58.28 -52.97
CA TYR A 459 2.41 -57.18 -52.73
C TYR A 459 3.22 -56.73 -53.93
N VAL A 460 3.72 -55.49 -53.81
CA VAL A 460 4.80 -54.92 -54.64
C VAL A 460 5.90 -54.42 -53.71
N LYS A 461 7.14 -54.86 -53.94
CA LYS A 461 8.33 -54.42 -53.21
C LYS A 461 9.36 -53.84 -54.16
N ILE A 462 9.86 -52.64 -53.85
CA ILE A 462 10.89 -51.94 -54.61
C ILE A 462 12.09 -51.71 -53.69
N GLY A 463 13.29 -52.09 -54.13
CA GLY A 463 14.56 -51.96 -53.40
C GLY A 463 15.49 -53.15 -53.66
N GLY A 464 16.64 -52.91 -54.28
CA GLY A 464 17.51 -53.98 -54.82
C GLY A 464 16.94 -54.70 -56.05
N GLY A 465 15.92 -54.11 -56.69
CA GLY A 465 15.10 -54.70 -57.76
C GLY A 465 13.61 -54.42 -57.52
N VAL A 466 12.73 -54.95 -58.39
CA VAL A 466 11.27 -54.91 -58.22
C VAL A 466 10.75 -56.34 -58.08
N GLN A 467 9.96 -56.61 -57.05
CA GLN A 467 9.30 -57.90 -56.79
C GLN A 467 7.79 -57.69 -56.73
N VAL A 468 7.05 -58.52 -57.46
CA VAL A 468 5.57 -58.57 -57.44
C VAL A 468 5.18 -60.01 -57.09
N GLY A 469 4.32 -60.20 -56.10
CA GLY A 469 3.89 -61.52 -55.64
C GLY A 469 2.42 -61.55 -55.22
N SER A 470 1.74 -62.66 -55.52
CA SER A 470 0.35 -62.93 -55.14
C SER A 470 0.08 -64.44 -55.20
N ASP A 471 -0.88 -64.91 -54.40
CA ASP A 471 -1.43 -66.28 -54.50
C ASP A 471 -2.46 -66.40 -55.64
N GLY A 472 -2.87 -65.27 -56.24
CA GLY A 472 -3.78 -65.18 -57.38
C GLY A 472 -3.08 -65.05 -58.73
N ALA A 473 -3.88 -64.94 -59.80
CA ALA A 473 -3.36 -64.71 -61.14
C ALA A 473 -2.83 -63.28 -61.31
N PHE A 474 -1.67 -63.12 -61.93
CA PHE A 474 -1.17 -61.81 -62.38
C PHE A 474 -1.86 -61.44 -63.71
N VAL A 475 -2.73 -60.43 -63.67
CA VAL A 475 -3.47 -59.95 -64.85
C VAL A 475 -2.96 -58.56 -65.22
N ALA A 476 -2.42 -58.41 -66.44
CA ALA A 476 -1.96 -57.13 -66.98
C ALA A 476 -2.76 -56.76 -68.24
N HIS A 477 -3.51 -55.66 -68.19
CA HIS A 477 -4.22 -55.10 -69.34
C HIS A 477 -3.39 -53.95 -69.94
N THR A 478 -2.82 -54.14 -71.13
CA THR A 478 -1.99 -53.12 -71.81
C THR A 478 -2.06 -53.23 -73.34
N GLY A 479 -1.68 -52.16 -74.02
CA GLY A 479 -1.53 -52.10 -75.49
C GLY A 479 -0.20 -52.65 -76.04
N GLY A 480 0.77 -53.01 -75.17
CA GLY A 480 2.08 -53.57 -75.55
C GLY A 480 2.99 -53.87 -74.35
N HIS A 481 4.01 -54.72 -74.54
CA HIS A 481 5.00 -55.09 -73.53
C HIS A 481 6.41 -55.15 -74.13
N ASP A 482 7.31 -54.27 -73.69
CA ASP A 482 8.73 -54.27 -74.08
C ASP A 482 9.63 -54.58 -72.86
N PHE A 483 10.56 -55.53 -73.00
CA PHE A 483 11.58 -55.84 -71.99
C PHE A 483 12.91 -55.19 -72.37
N LEU A 484 13.04 -53.89 -72.09
CA LEU A 484 14.24 -53.08 -72.37
C LEU A 484 15.31 -53.25 -71.28
N GLY A 485 16.53 -52.76 -71.56
CA GLY A 485 17.61 -52.71 -70.58
C GLY A 485 17.33 -51.79 -69.38
N PRO A 486 18.17 -51.83 -68.33
CA PRO A 486 17.93 -51.06 -67.10
C PRO A 486 18.00 -49.55 -67.32
N ASN A 487 17.13 -48.80 -66.63
CA ASN A 487 17.14 -47.35 -66.52
C ASN A 487 16.90 -46.97 -65.05
N THR A 488 17.47 -45.86 -64.57
CA THR A 488 17.42 -45.46 -63.15
C THR A 488 17.06 -43.99 -63.00
N ASP A 489 16.29 -43.67 -61.97
CA ASP A 489 15.94 -42.31 -61.56
C ASP A 489 16.25 -42.11 -60.07
N HIS A 490 16.48 -40.87 -59.64
CA HIS A 490 16.92 -40.54 -58.29
C HIS A 490 16.30 -39.25 -57.78
N VAL A 491 15.76 -39.31 -56.55
CA VAL A 491 15.30 -38.13 -55.80
C VAL A 491 16.36 -37.79 -54.75
N ALA A 492 16.75 -36.52 -54.65
CA ALA A 492 17.69 -36.06 -53.63
C ALA A 492 17.05 -36.18 -52.23
N PRO A 493 17.63 -36.96 -51.29
CA PRO A 493 17.09 -37.05 -49.95
C PRO A 493 17.30 -35.71 -49.20
N PRO A 494 16.34 -35.28 -48.37
CA PRO A 494 16.55 -34.14 -47.48
C PRO A 494 17.69 -34.45 -46.50
N ALA A 495 18.58 -33.49 -46.28
CA ALA A 495 19.67 -33.61 -45.32
C ALA A 495 19.17 -33.22 -43.92
N PHE A 496 19.19 -34.18 -42.98
CA PHE A 496 18.93 -33.92 -41.56
C PHE A 496 20.27 -33.96 -40.80
N SER A 497 20.69 -32.85 -40.22
CA SER A 497 21.88 -32.79 -39.35
C SER A 497 21.48 -33.06 -37.90
N SER A 498 22.13 -34.01 -37.23
CA SER A 498 22.00 -34.22 -35.79
C SER A 498 23.02 -33.37 -35.03
N ASN A 499 22.66 -32.13 -34.71
CA ASN A 499 23.36 -31.43 -33.63
C ASN A 499 22.66 -31.88 -32.34
N GLY A 500 23.37 -32.59 -31.45
CA GLY A 500 22.81 -33.11 -30.19
C GLY A 500 22.25 -31.99 -29.29
N ALA A 501 21.38 -32.34 -28.34
CA ALA A 501 20.80 -31.39 -27.39
C ALA A 501 21.74 -31.11 -26.21
N ASP A 502 23.05 -31.10 -26.45
CA ASP A 502 24.06 -31.00 -25.42
C ASP A 502 23.99 -29.62 -24.72
N GLN A 503 23.86 -29.61 -23.39
CA GLN A 503 23.79 -28.38 -22.60
C GLN A 503 24.76 -28.39 -21.41
N ARG A 504 25.24 -27.20 -21.03
CA ARG A 504 25.93 -26.93 -19.76
C ARG A 504 25.13 -25.86 -19.00
N PHE A 505 24.87 -26.09 -17.72
CA PHE A 505 24.16 -25.14 -16.87
C PHE A 505 25.15 -24.29 -16.09
N ARG A 506 24.90 -22.99 -15.95
CA ARG A 506 25.71 -22.11 -15.08
C ARG A 506 24.99 -21.89 -13.76
N LEU A 507 25.56 -22.39 -12.67
CA LEU A 507 25.07 -22.23 -11.30
C LEU A 507 25.36 -20.82 -10.78
N ARG A 508 24.36 -20.18 -10.15
CA ARG A 508 24.39 -18.78 -9.68
C ARG A 508 23.73 -18.65 -8.30
N TYR A 509 24.18 -17.70 -7.48
CA TYR A 509 23.49 -17.36 -6.24
C TYR A 509 22.28 -16.44 -6.54
N PRO A 510 21.09 -16.69 -5.94
CA PRO A 510 19.92 -15.84 -6.14
C PRO A 510 20.18 -14.39 -5.70
N GLY A 511 19.84 -13.41 -6.56
CA GLY A 511 19.80 -12.00 -6.19
C GLY A 511 21.13 -11.22 -6.27
N THR A 512 22.21 -11.84 -6.73
CA THR A 512 23.53 -11.17 -6.81
C THR A 512 24.02 -10.90 -8.24
N ASP A 513 23.30 -11.38 -9.27
CA ASP A 513 23.77 -11.35 -10.66
C ASP A 513 23.26 -10.11 -11.42
N SER A 514 24.19 -9.31 -11.95
CA SER A 514 23.95 -8.37 -13.05
C SER A 514 24.75 -8.79 -14.28
N ALA A 515 24.42 -8.28 -15.47
CA ALA A 515 25.19 -8.55 -16.69
C ALA A 515 26.68 -8.13 -16.57
N GLU A 516 26.99 -7.25 -15.62
CA GLU A 516 28.33 -6.69 -15.39
C GLU A 516 29.09 -7.38 -14.25
N MET A 517 28.40 -8.02 -13.30
CA MET A 517 29.01 -8.81 -12.22
C MET A 517 28.32 -10.17 -12.07
N PRO A 518 28.72 -11.17 -12.86
CA PRO A 518 28.29 -12.54 -12.62
C PRO A 518 28.99 -13.09 -11.36
N HIS A 519 28.20 -13.56 -10.38
CA HIS A 519 28.67 -14.30 -9.22
C HIS A 519 28.38 -15.79 -9.41
N PRO A 520 29.22 -16.51 -10.18
CA PRO A 520 29.05 -17.93 -10.37
C PRO A 520 29.23 -18.68 -9.05
N VAL A 521 28.72 -19.92 -9.00
CA VAL A 521 28.94 -20.87 -7.91
C VAL A 521 30.07 -21.82 -8.32
N PRO A 522 31.37 -21.47 -8.13
CA PRO A 522 32.47 -22.32 -8.55
C PRO A 522 32.71 -23.47 -7.58
N ASN A 523 33.18 -24.60 -8.11
CA ASN A 523 33.67 -25.75 -7.34
C ASN A 523 32.66 -26.30 -6.32
N ARG A 524 31.37 -26.32 -6.66
CA ARG A 524 30.33 -26.91 -5.79
C ARG A 524 29.80 -28.22 -6.35
N PRO A 525 29.63 -29.24 -5.50
CA PRO A 525 28.93 -30.44 -5.88
C PRO A 525 27.47 -30.11 -6.26
N TYR A 526 27.01 -30.68 -7.35
CA TYR A 526 25.64 -30.56 -7.83
C TYR A 526 25.08 -31.92 -8.24
N GLU A 527 23.76 -32.03 -8.25
CA GLU A 527 23.00 -33.14 -8.78
C GLU A 527 21.94 -32.61 -9.74
N ILE A 528 22.00 -33.04 -10.99
CA ILE A 528 20.98 -32.77 -12.01
C ILE A 528 20.13 -34.03 -12.13
N THR A 529 18.86 -33.93 -11.74
CA THR A 529 17.87 -34.97 -12.01
C THR A 529 17.14 -34.61 -13.30
N LEU A 530 17.28 -35.45 -14.33
CA LEU A 530 16.51 -35.34 -15.56
C LEU A 530 15.13 -35.99 -15.34
N HIS A 531 14.12 -35.52 -16.07
CA HIS A 531 12.75 -36.03 -15.95
C HIS A 531 12.57 -37.53 -16.26
N ASP A 532 13.55 -38.15 -16.93
CA ASP A 532 13.56 -39.59 -17.22
C ASP A 532 14.19 -40.43 -16.08
N GLY A 533 14.55 -39.79 -14.97
CA GLY A 533 15.15 -40.42 -13.79
C GLY A 533 16.67 -40.53 -13.84
N ARG A 534 17.34 -40.11 -14.92
CA ARG A 534 18.80 -40.03 -14.95
C ARG A 534 19.29 -38.95 -13.98
N VAL A 535 20.31 -39.29 -13.21
CA VAL A 535 20.93 -38.39 -12.23
C VAL A 535 22.39 -38.15 -12.61
N ILE A 536 22.74 -36.89 -12.85
CA ILE A 536 24.10 -36.47 -13.20
C ILE A 536 24.67 -35.72 -12.00
N LYS A 537 25.73 -36.28 -11.42
CA LYS A 537 26.46 -35.64 -10.32
C LYS A 537 27.79 -35.11 -10.84
N GLY A 538 28.16 -33.92 -10.41
CA GLY A 538 29.43 -33.31 -10.78
C GLY A 538 29.82 -32.21 -9.83
N ILE A 539 30.97 -31.59 -10.09
CA ILE A 539 31.44 -30.40 -9.39
C ILE A 539 31.50 -29.29 -10.43
N SER A 540 30.85 -28.15 -10.16
CA SER A 540 30.88 -27.02 -11.09
C SER A 540 32.30 -26.48 -11.27
N ASP A 541 32.65 -26.03 -12.48
CA ASP A 541 33.98 -25.49 -12.74
C ASP A 541 34.19 -24.09 -12.13
N GLY A 542 35.38 -23.50 -12.33
CA GLY A 542 35.72 -22.15 -11.83
C GLY A 542 34.81 -21.02 -12.34
N GLN A 543 33.97 -21.28 -13.34
CA GLN A 543 32.96 -20.35 -13.89
C GLN A 543 31.53 -20.76 -13.50
N GLY A 544 31.38 -21.72 -12.58
CA GLY A 544 30.10 -22.25 -12.12
C GLY A 544 29.38 -23.10 -13.17
N LEU A 545 30.04 -23.56 -14.23
CA LEU A 545 29.41 -24.41 -15.24
C LEU A 545 29.41 -25.88 -14.82
N THR A 546 28.31 -26.57 -15.08
CA THR A 546 28.22 -28.03 -14.95
C THR A 546 28.95 -28.73 -16.09
N ASP A 547 29.24 -30.01 -15.91
CA ASP A 547 29.66 -30.90 -16.99
C ASP A 547 28.60 -30.97 -18.10
N LEU A 548 29.06 -31.28 -19.32
CA LEU A 548 28.22 -31.41 -20.51
C LEU A 548 27.21 -32.54 -20.29
N THR A 549 25.93 -32.18 -20.23
CA THR A 549 24.85 -33.16 -20.25
C THR A 549 24.56 -33.48 -21.71
N SER A 550 25.15 -34.56 -22.21
CA SER A 550 24.89 -35.02 -23.57
C SER A 550 23.58 -35.81 -23.63
N SER A 551 22.72 -35.43 -24.57
CA SER A 551 21.43 -36.09 -24.76
C SER A 551 20.95 -35.94 -26.20
N ASP A 552 20.33 -37.01 -26.70
CA ASP A 552 19.70 -37.03 -28.02
C ASP A 552 18.34 -36.31 -28.03
N ALA A 553 17.79 -35.99 -26.85
CA ALA A 553 16.51 -35.29 -26.66
C ALA A 553 16.58 -34.22 -25.56
N MET A 554 15.68 -33.23 -25.61
CA MET A 554 15.54 -32.21 -24.57
C MET A 554 14.87 -32.76 -23.31
N HIS A 555 15.54 -32.65 -22.16
CA HIS A 555 14.98 -33.03 -20.86
C HIS A 555 14.83 -31.80 -19.96
N ILE A 556 13.71 -31.72 -19.24
CA ILE A 556 13.61 -30.81 -18.09
C ILE A 556 14.55 -31.34 -17.01
N ALA A 557 15.38 -30.45 -16.47
CA ALA A 557 16.42 -30.73 -15.50
C ALA A 557 16.10 -30.02 -14.17
N HIS A 558 16.10 -30.75 -13.07
CA HIS A 558 16.04 -30.18 -11.72
C HIS A 558 17.43 -30.24 -11.10
N ILE A 559 17.99 -29.08 -10.75
CA ILE A 559 19.37 -28.98 -10.26
C ILE A 559 19.37 -28.70 -8.76
N LYS A 560 20.00 -29.59 -7.99
CA LYS A 560 20.32 -29.38 -6.57
C LYS A 560 21.80 -29.06 -6.44
N VAL A 561 22.14 -28.07 -5.63
CA VAL A 561 23.52 -27.68 -5.33
C VAL A 561 23.74 -27.94 -3.84
N PHE A 562 24.81 -28.65 -3.51
CA PHE A 562 25.13 -29.01 -2.13
C PHE A 562 26.18 -28.05 -1.56
N ASP A 563 26.20 -27.93 -0.23
CA ASP A 563 27.28 -27.23 0.43
C ASP A 563 28.59 -28.05 0.35
N ALA A 564 29.71 -27.48 0.77
CA ALA A 564 31.00 -28.17 0.67
C ALA A 564 31.12 -29.36 1.67
N GLN A 565 30.05 -29.66 2.42
CA GLN A 565 29.99 -30.61 3.52
C GLN A 565 28.73 -31.52 3.45
N GLY A 566 28.32 -31.97 2.25
CA GLY A 566 27.42 -33.13 2.09
C GLY A 566 26.18 -32.89 1.27
#